data_AF-A0A2P2JMX3-F1
#
_entry.id   AF-A0A2P2JMX3-F1
#
_cell.length_a   1.000
_cell.length_b   1.000
_cell.length_c   1.000
_cell.angle_alpha   90.00
_cell.angle_beta   90.00
_cell.angle_gamma   90.00
#
_symmetry.space_group_name_H-M   'P 1'
#
loop_
_entity.id
_entity.type
_entity.pdbx_description
1 polymer ?
#
loop_
_entity_poly.entity_id
_entity_poly.type
_entity_poly.pdbx_seq_one_letter_code
_entity_poly.pdbx_strand_id
1 'polypeptide(L)' 'MSDVSFVRVNGTSSGPIAINLKCGAYVGCTNIQLQLVHIIPAVKTKTVVASCVNAHGTAVDTFPNVTAAQA' A
#
# COMPACT_ATOMS: atom_id res chain seq x y z
N MET A 1 -2.34 12.49 -9.11
CA MET A 1 -1.10 11.70 -9.30
C MET A 1 -1.51 10.43 -10.01
N SER A 2 -0.83 10.09 -11.10
CA SER A 2 -1.15 8.89 -11.88
C SER A 2 0.11 8.15 -12.30
N ASP A 3 -0.04 6.88 -12.71
CA ASP A 3 0.99 6.09 -13.38
C ASP A 3 2.24 5.84 -12.52
N VAL A 4 2.03 5.56 -11.23
CA VAL A 4 3.11 5.33 -10.26
C VAL A 4 3.22 3.86 -9.93
N SER A 5 4.44 3.33 -9.94
CA SER A 5 4.73 1.93 -9.63
C SER A 5 5.69 1.81 -8.45
N PHE A 6 5.33 0.99 -7.46
CA PHE A 6 6.22 0.55 -6.38
C PHE A 6 6.48 -0.93 -6.57
N VAL A 7 7.75 -1.26 -6.85
CA VAL A 7 8.17 -2.61 -7.23
C VAL A 7 9.29 -3.07 -6.31
N ARG A 8 9.17 -4.27 -5.72
CA ARG A 8 10.19 -4.89 -4.84
C ARG A 8 10.58 -4.01 -3.65
N VAL A 9 9.57 -3.54 -2.92
CA VAL A 9 9.79 -2.78 -1.69
C VAL A 9 9.74 -3.75 -0.51
N ASN A 10 10.88 -3.97 0.13
CA ASN A 10 11.00 -4.90 1.25
C ASN A 10 11.51 -4.18 2.50
N GLY A 11 10.92 -4.47 3.65
CA GLY A 11 11.37 -3.86 4.90
C GLY A 11 10.49 -4.14 6.10
N THR A 12 10.67 -3.34 7.14
CA THR A 12 9.95 -3.44 8.41
C THR A 12 9.31 -2.12 8.80
N SER A 13 8.10 -2.14 9.36
CA SER A 13 7.46 -0.96 9.94
C SER A 13 7.47 -1.02 11.47
N SER A 14 7.93 0.06 12.12
CA SER A 14 7.80 0.23 13.58
C SER A 14 6.39 0.65 14.01
N GLY A 15 5.61 1.23 13.08
CA GLY A 15 4.23 1.66 13.28
C GLY A 15 3.20 0.65 12.74
N PRO A 16 1.92 0.84 13.09
CA PRO A 16 0.84 -0.08 12.70
C PRO A 16 0.43 0.01 11.23
N ILE A 17 0.74 1.11 10.53
CA ILE A 17 0.41 1.30 9.11
C ILE A 17 1.70 1.17 8.29
N ALA A 18 1.83 0.08 7.54
CA ALA A 18 3.00 -0.19 6.72
C ALA A 18 2.88 0.40 5.30
N ILE A 19 1.66 0.40 4.75
CA ILE A 19 1.37 0.98 3.43
C ILE A 19 0.29 2.04 3.64
N ASN A 20 0.58 3.29 3.28
CA ASN A 20 -0.33 4.42 3.48
C ASN A 20 -0.47 5.23 2.19
N LEU A 21 -1.49 4.91 1.38
CA LEU A 21 -1.80 5.61 0.13
C LEU A 21 -3.03 6.50 0.35
N LYS A 22 -2.80 7.78 0.67
CA LYS A 22 -3.86 8.77 0.87
C LYS A 22 -3.84 9.81 -0.23
N CYS A 23 -4.81 9.74 -1.13
CA CYS A 23 -4.99 10.69 -2.20
C CYS A 23 -6.00 11.78 -1.80
N GLY A 24 -6.04 12.87 -2.56
CA GLY A 24 -6.92 13.99 -2.27
C GLY A 24 -8.40 13.59 -2.30
N ALA A 25 -9.23 14.24 -1.49
CA ALA A 25 -10.66 13.90 -1.40
C ALA A 25 -11.44 14.15 -2.70
N TYR A 26 -11.03 15.13 -3.51
CA TYR A 26 -11.73 15.54 -4.73
C TYR A 26 -11.18 14.87 -6.00
N VAL A 27 -9.88 14.59 -6.04
CA VAL A 27 -9.21 13.96 -7.18
C VAL A 27 -8.34 12.83 -6.63
N GLY A 28 -8.74 11.60 -6.97
CA GLY A 28 -8.03 10.38 -6.59
C GLY A 28 -6.71 10.21 -7.34
N CYS A 29 -5.88 9.30 -6.86
CA CYS A 29 -4.72 8.85 -7.63
C CYS A 29 -5.10 7.63 -8.47
N THR A 30 -4.64 7.57 -9.71
CA THR A 30 -5.03 6.51 -10.65
C THR A 30 -3.83 5.76 -11.20
N ASN A 31 -4.06 4.55 -11.71
CA ASN A 31 -3.03 3.69 -12.28
C ASN A 31 -1.82 3.48 -11.33
N ILE A 32 -2.09 3.27 -10.03
CA ILE A 32 -1.06 2.87 -9.07
C ILE A 32 -0.80 1.37 -9.21
N GLN A 33 0.47 0.96 -9.25
CA GLN A 33 0.86 -0.45 -9.24
C GLN A 33 1.71 -0.75 -8.01
N LEU A 34 1.29 -1.74 -7.22
CA LEU A 34 2.06 -2.30 -6.12
C LEU A 34 2.43 -3.75 -6.50
N GLN A 35 3.72 -4.01 -6.67
CA GLN A 35 4.20 -5.33 -7.07
C GLN A 35 5.36 -5.78 -6.17
N LEU A 36 5.24 -6.97 -5.57
CA LEU A 36 6.29 -7.54 -4.71
C LEU A 36 6.63 -6.59 -3.54
N VAL A 37 5.61 -6.07 -2.86
CA VAL A 37 5.80 -5.12 -1.74
C VAL A 37 5.56 -5.83 -0.43
N HIS A 38 6.62 -6.09 0.34
CA HIS A 38 6.56 -6.83 1.61
C HIS A 38 7.16 -6.00 2.75
N ILE A 39 6.28 -5.38 3.52
CA ILE A 39 6.62 -4.63 4.73
C ILE A 39 6.02 -5.36 5.93
N ILE A 40 6.88 -5.94 6.76
CA ILE A 40 6.48 -6.73 7.93
C ILE A 40 6.55 -5.87 9.21
N PRO A 41 5.88 -6.25 10.32
CA PRO A 41 6.08 -5.56 11.59
C PRO A 41 7.54 -5.68 12.06
N ALA A 42 8.15 -4.58 12.51
CA ALA A 42 9.50 -4.58 13.09
C ALA A 42 9.56 -5.38 14.40
N VAL A 43 8.43 -5.50 15.09
CA VAL A 43 8.28 -6.31 16.31
C VAL A 43 7.37 -7.50 15.98
N LYS A 44 7.88 -8.73 16.10
CA LYS A 44 7.21 -9.97 15.66
C LYS A 44 5.80 -10.19 16.24
N THR A 45 5.50 -9.62 17.40
CA THR A 45 4.20 -9.76 18.08
C THR A 45 3.16 -8.74 17.62
N LYS A 46 3.55 -7.74 16.81
CA LYS A 46 2.65 -6.73 16.27
C LYS A 46 2.16 -7.13 14.90
N THR A 47 1.08 -6.49 14.46
CA THR A 47 0.57 -6.59 13.09
C THR A 47 0.72 -5.22 12.40
N VAL A 48 0.71 -5.25 11.07
CA VAL A 48 0.70 -4.04 10.25
C VAL A 48 -0.44 -4.14 9.25
N VAL A 49 -0.98 -2.99 8.86
CA VAL A 49 -2.06 -2.89 7.88
C VAL A 49 -1.69 -1.97 6.74
N ALA A 50 -2.41 -2.12 5.63
CA ALA A 50 -2.44 -1.15 4.56
C ALA A 50 -3.67 -0.24 4.70
N SER A 51 -3.50 1.04 4.41
CA SER A 51 -4.59 2.03 4.33
C SER A 51 -4.53 2.71 2.97
N CYS A 52 -5.63 2.62 2.22
CA CYS A 52 -5.79 3.25 0.91
C CYS A 52 -7.03 4.14 0.94
N VAL A 53 -6.89 5.39 0.49
CA VAL A 53 -7.98 6.38 0.44
C VAL A 53 -7.93 7.08 -0.92
N ASN A 54 -9.00 6.91 -1.71
CA ASN A 54 -9.14 7.48 -3.06
C ASN A 54 -7.96 7.14 -3.99
N ALA A 55 -7.41 5.93 -3.84
CA ALA A 55 -6.28 5.41 -4.58
C ALA A 55 -6.75 4.23 -5.42
N HIS A 56 -6.62 4.36 -6.73
CA HIS A 56 -7.12 3.42 -7.72
C HIS A 56 -5.95 2.74 -8.43
N GLY A 57 -5.91 1.41 -8.39
CA GLY A 57 -4.76 0.68 -8.90
C GLY A 57 -4.85 -0.83 -8.73
N THR A 58 -3.70 -1.49 -8.89
CA THR A 58 -3.56 -2.94 -8.73
C THR A 58 -2.49 -3.26 -7.70
N ALA A 59 -2.69 -4.35 -6.97
CA ALA A 59 -1.74 -4.88 -6.02
C ALA A 59 -1.53 -6.37 -6.28
N VAL A 60 -0.28 -6.76 -6.53
CA VAL A 60 0.11 -8.14 -6.81
C VAL A 60 1.26 -8.52 -5.89
N ASP A 61 1.08 -9.60 -5.14
CA ASP A 61 2.05 -10.09 -4.16
C ASP A 61 2.50 -9.00 -3.18
N THR A 62 1.59 -8.60 -2.29
CA THR A 62 1.84 -7.56 -1.29
C THR A 62 1.55 -8.04 0.14
N PHE A 63 2.34 -7.56 1.08
CA PHE A 63 2.16 -7.75 2.51
C PHE A 63 2.48 -6.44 3.25
N PRO A 64 1.58 -5.88 4.08
CA PRO A 64 0.21 -6.34 4.33
C PRO A 64 -0.64 -6.32 3.04
N ASN A 65 -1.63 -7.22 2.98
CA ASN A 65 -2.48 -7.34 1.80
C ASN A 65 -3.22 -6.03 1.53
N VAL A 66 -3.16 -5.56 0.29
CA VAL A 66 -3.83 -4.33 -0.15
C VAL A 66 -5.04 -4.72 -0.99
N THR A 67 -6.23 -4.51 -0.46
CA THR A 67 -7.45 -4.50 -1.28
C THR A 67 -7.50 -3.16 -2.03
N ALA A 68 -6.73 -3.04 -3.12
CA ALA A 68 -6.74 -1.86 -3.98
C ALA A 68 -8.03 -1.71 -4.83
N ALA A 69 -9.09 -2.44 -4.47
CA ALA A 69 -10.39 -2.41 -5.12
C ALA A 69 -11.27 -1.31 -4.50
N GLN A 70 -11.01 -0.08 -4.90
CA GLN A 70 -12.10 0.88 -5.11
C GLN A 70 -11.99 1.27 -6.58
N ALA A 71 -12.66 0.51 -7.44
CA ALA A 71 -12.98 0.98 -8.79
C ALA A 71 -14.18 1.92 -8.70
#